data_AF-A0A845D170-F1
#
_entry.id   AF-A0A845D170-F1
#
_cell.length_a   1.000
_cell.length_b   1.000
_cell.length_c   1.000
_cell.angle_alpha   90.00
_cell.angle_beta   90.00
_cell.angle_gamma   90.00
#
_symmetry.space_group_name_H-M   'P 1'
#
loop_
_entity.id
_entity.type
_entity.pdbx_description
1 polymer ?
#
loop_
_entity_poly.entity_id
_entity_poly.type
_entity_poly.pdbx_seq_one_letter_code
_entity_poly.pdbx_strand_id
1 'polypeptide(L)' 'MTTTAINTIEDLVRIMDNHPEWVEAMRVRLLSREVLELPQTMARLTETVDSFAASTNKRLDAVEVR' A
#
# COMPACT_ATOMS: atom_id res chain seq x y z
N MET A 1 -29.10 12.20 25.11
CA MET A 1 -28.22 11.49 24.18
C MET A 1 -26.80 11.66 24.70
N THR A 2 -26.17 10.61 25.20
CA THR A 2 -24.78 10.67 25.65
C THR A 2 -23.88 10.57 24.42
N THR A 3 -23.23 11.66 24.05
CA THR A 3 -22.19 11.65 23.01
C THR A 3 -21.05 10.78 23.54
N THR A 4 -20.87 9.57 22.99
CA THR A 4 -19.72 8.73 23.34
C THR A 4 -18.50 9.40 22.72
N ALA A 5 -17.71 10.08 23.55
CA ALA A 5 -16.48 10.71 23.10
C ALA A 5 -15.50 9.60 22.67
N ILE A 6 -15.07 9.65 21.41
CA ILE A 6 -14.01 8.77 20.88
C ILE A 6 -12.69 9.45 21.20
N ASN A 7 -11.99 8.96 22.20
CA ASN A 7 -10.75 9.58 22.66
C ASN A 7 -9.49 8.88 22.11
N THR A 8 -9.60 7.63 21.65
CA THR A 8 -8.48 6.83 21.10
C THR A 8 -8.87 6.02 19.86
N ILE A 9 -7.87 5.52 19.12
CA ILE A 9 -8.11 4.60 17.99
C ILE A 9 -8.67 3.28 18.49
N GLU A 10 -8.24 2.81 19.66
CA GLU A 10 -8.77 1.62 20.30
C GLU A 10 -10.23 1.83 20.73
N ASP A 11 -10.61 3.05 21.14
CA ASP A 11 -12.02 3.40 21.36
C ASP A 11 -12.81 3.38 20.06
N LEU A 12 -12.24 3.92 18.97
CA LEU A 12 -12.86 3.88 17.65
C LEU A 12 -13.02 2.43 17.17
N VAL A 13 -11.98 1.61 17.27
CA VAL A 13 -12.00 0.17 16.92
C VAL A 13 -13.04 -0.53 17.76
N ARG A 14 -13.05 -0.32 19.07
CA ARG A 14 -14.05 -0.91 19.98
C ARG A 14 -15.48 -0.46 19.67
N ILE A 15 -15.68 0.79 19.25
CA ILE A 15 -16.99 1.30 18.81
C ILE A 15 -17.38 0.67 17.47
N MET A 16 -16.43 0.55 16.54
CA MET A 16 -16.63 -0.10 15.25
C MET A 16 -16.87 -1.61 15.40
N ASP A 17 -16.32 -2.26 16.43
CA ASP A 17 -16.60 -3.65 16.76
C ASP A 17 -18.07 -3.83 17.20
N ASN A 18 -18.67 -2.80 17.80
CA ASN A 18 -20.09 -2.78 18.16
C ASN A 18 -21.00 -2.27 17.01
N HIS A 19 -20.42 -1.64 15.99
CA HIS A 19 -21.09 -1.09 14.81
C HIS A 19 -20.40 -1.58 13.53
N PRO A 20 -20.55 -2.87 13.19
CA PRO A 20 -19.84 -3.47 12.07
C PRO A 20 -20.16 -2.80 10.72
N GLU A 21 -21.32 -2.18 10.58
CA GLU A 21 -21.72 -1.38 9.41
C GLU A 21 -20.83 -0.14 9.19
N TRP A 22 -20.18 0.36 10.24
CA TRP A 22 -19.24 1.48 10.15
C TRP A 22 -17.84 1.03 9.73
N VAL A 23 -17.47 -0.23 9.96
CA VAL A 23 -16.21 -0.82 9.46
C VAL A 23 -16.18 -0.79 7.94
N GLU A 24 -17.28 -1.16 7.30
CA GLU A 24 -17.36 -1.21 5.84
C GLU A 24 -17.38 0.20 5.23
N ALA A 25 -18.16 1.09 5.85
CA ALA A 25 -18.20 2.51 5.47
C ALA A 25 -16.86 3.23 5.67
N MET A 26 -16.06 2.79 6.66
CA MET A 26 -14.69 3.24 6.91
C MET A 26 -13.72 2.62 5.91
N ARG A 27 -13.80 1.32 5.61
CA ARG A 27 -12.93 0.64 4.64
C ARG A 27 -13.04 1.24 3.24
N VAL A 28 -14.26 1.46 2.75
CA VAL A 28 -14.53 2.10 1.45
C VAL A 28 -14.01 3.55 1.41
N ARG A 29 -14.01 4.24 2.55
CA ARG A 29 -13.45 5.60 2.67
C ARG A 29 -11.93 5.63 2.88
N LEU A 30 -11.36 4.60 3.51
CA LEU A 30 -9.96 4.56 3.93
C LEU A 30 -9.05 3.87 2.92
N LEU A 31 -9.58 2.96 2.10
CA LEU A 31 -8.77 2.09 1.26
C LEU A 31 -9.48 1.82 -0.06
N SER A 32 -9.06 2.49 -1.13
CA SER A 32 -9.32 1.92 -2.46
C SER A 32 -8.43 0.69 -2.64
N ARG A 33 -8.92 -0.31 -3.38
CA ARG A 33 -8.22 -1.58 -3.64
C ARG A 33 -6.82 -1.38 -4.22
N GLU A 34 -6.65 -0.31 -4.98
CA GLU A 34 -5.36 0.11 -5.54
C GLU A 34 -4.34 0.46 -4.44
N VAL A 35 -4.78 1.07 -3.33
CA VAL A 35 -3.91 1.44 -2.20
C VAL A 35 -3.40 0.21 -1.45
N LEU A 36 -4.21 -0.86 -1.39
CA LEU A 36 -3.80 -2.12 -0.77
C LEU A 36 -2.83 -2.92 -1.65
N GLU A 37 -2.91 -2.74 -2.96
CA GLU A 37 -2.07 -3.45 -3.95
C GLU A 37 -0.79 -2.67 -4.30
N LEU A 38 -0.67 -1.41 -3.85
CA LEU A 38 0.50 -0.55 -4.06
C LEU A 38 1.83 -1.16 -3.60
N PRO A 39 1.95 -1.74 -2.39
CA PRO A 39 3.22 -2.32 -1.95
C PRO A 39 3.71 -3.44 -2.87
N GLN A 40 2.80 -4.29 -3.35
CA GLN A 40 3.13 -5.37 -4.27
C GLN A 40 3.44 -4.86 -5.67
N THR A 41 2.73 -3.83 -6.13
CA THR A 41 2.97 -3.16 -7.41
C THR A 41 4.35 -2.50 -7.43
N MET A 42 4.74 -1.86 -6.33
CA MET A 42 6.06 -1.24 -6.18
C MET A 42 7.19 -2.27 -6.14
N ALA A 43 6.99 -3.39 -5.44
CA ALA A 43 7.97 -4.48 -5.42
C ALA A 43 8.27 -5.00 -6.84
N ARG A 44 7.24 -5.25 -7.65
CA ARG A 44 7.40 -5.67 -9.05
C ARG A 44 8.06 -4.62 -9.93
N LEU A 45 7.78 -3.34 -9.68
CA LEU A 45 8.41 -2.24 -10.41
C LEU A 45 9.92 -2.20 -10.12
N THR A 46 10.33 -2.32 -8.85
CA THR A 46 11.75 -2.36 -8.46
C THR A 46 12.47 -3.52 -9.14
N GLU A 47 11.90 -4.74 -9.09
CA GLU A 47 12.48 -5.91 -9.76
C GLU A 47 12.67 -5.68 -11.28
N THR A 48 11.70 -5.02 -11.91
CA THR A 48 11.76 -4.71 -13.34
C THR A 48 12.87 -3.70 -13.64
N VAL A 49 13.01 -2.66 -12.82
CA VAL A 49 14.03 -1.62 -12.99
C VAL A 49 15.44 -2.18 -12.77
N ASP A 50 15.62 -3.02 -11.75
CA ASP A 50 16.91 -3.64 -11.46
C ASP A 50 17.36 -4.57 -12.60
N SER A 51 16.42 -5.37 -13.12
CA SER A 51 16.65 -6.22 -14.29
C SER A 51 17.04 -5.40 -15.52
N PHE A 52 16.35 -4.28 -15.75
CA PHE A 52 16.65 -3.38 -16.85
C PHE A 52 18.04 -2.72 -16.71
N ALA A 53 18.38 -2.20 -15.52
CA ALA A 53 19.68 -1.59 -15.25
C ALA A 53 20.83 -2.59 -15.44
N ALA A 54 20.67 -3.81 -14.91
CA ALA A 54 21.64 -4.88 -15.10
C ALA A 54 21.82 -5.24 -16.59
N SER A 55 20.73 -5.26 -17.37
CA SER A 55 20.80 -5.51 -18.82
C SER A 55 21.52 -4.39 -19.58
N THR A 56 21.33 -3.14 -19.14
CA THR A 56 21.93 -1.95 -19.77
C THR A 56 23.43 -1.88 -19.48
N ASN A 57 23.85 -2.08 -18.23
CA ASN A 57 25.27 -2.09 -17.86
C ASN A 57 26.05 -3.17 -18.65
N LYS A 58 25.50 -4.39 -18.73
CA LYS A 58 26.10 -5.45 -19.55
C LYS A 58 26.29 -5.06 -21.01
N ARG A 59 25.35 -4.30 -21.58
CA ARG A 59 25.44 -3.82 -22.97
C ARG A 59 26.48 -2.73 -23.12
N LEU A 60 26.60 -1.82 -22.15
CA LEU A 60 27.62 -0.78 -22.15
C LEU A 60 29.02 -1.38 -22.05
N ASP A 61 29.24 -2.30 -21.11
CA ASP A 61 30.52 -3.01 -20.95
C ASP A 61 30.91 -3.74 -22.26
N ALA A 62 29.95 -4.37 -22.93
CA ALA A 62 30.19 -5.08 -24.20
C ALA A 62 30.51 -4.15 -25.39
N VAL A 63 30.10 -2.88 -25.32
CA VAL A 63 30.43 -1.85 -26.32
C VAL A 63 31.79 -1.23 -26.02
N GLU A 64 32.13 -1.00 -24.76
CA GLU A 64 33.43 -0.43 -24.34
C GLU A 64 34.62 -1.39 -24.54
N VAL A 65 34.37 -2.70 -24.55
CA VAL A 65 35.38 -3.74 -24.78
C VAL A 65 35.67 -3.97 -26.29
N ARG A 66 34.90 -3.34 -27.19
CA ARG A 66 35.08 -3.42 -28.65
C ARG A 66 35.81 -2.21 -29.23
#